data_AF-A0A6J4QKQ1-F1
#
_entry.id   AF-A0A6J4QKQ1-F1
#
_cell.length_a   1.000
_cell.length_b   1.000
_cell.length_c   1.000
_cell.angle_alpha   90.00
_cell.angle_beta   90.00
_cell.angle_gamma   90.00
#
_symmetry.space_group_name_H-M   'P 1'
#
loop_
_entity.id
_entity.type
_entity.pdbx_description
1 polymer ?
#
loop_
_entity_poly.entity_id
_entity_poly.type
_entity_poly.pdbx_seq_one_letter_code
_entity_poly.pdbx_strand_id
1 'polypeptide(L)'
;MERDVCAGIQSCIVVTERRLTLNATEATQARTRIGPVQIGVILLALLAGGIHLYIWLIEGILSGLPQEQQMGPTYQFLFVGNFFGYLTLAAALYLPLSLLTRFRPVVRVLLIAMSIAAIASYFHVGFYDTLGNATQIIEALLIALLTVDAGMSSPSEELSGR
;
A
#
# COMPACT_ATOMS: atom_id res chain seq x y z
N MET A 1 -30.50 -42.79 -38.75
CA MET A 1 -30.51 -42.46 -37.31
C MET A 1 -29.12 -42.25 -36.71
N GLU A 2 -28.03 -42.61 -37.39
CA GLU A 2 -26.65 -42.48 -36.87
C GLU A 2 -25.99 -41.11 -37.14
N ARG A 3 -26.48 -40.33 -38.10
CA ARG A 3 -25.89 -39.02 -38.46
C ARG A 3 -26.17 -37.91 -37.43
N ASP A 4 -27.24 -38.02 -36.66
CA ASP A 4 -27.62 -37.02 -35.66
C ASP A 4 -26.80 -37.14 -34.36
N VAL A 5 -26.29 -38.34 -34.07
CA VAL A 5 -25.50 -38.61 -32.86
C VAL A 5 -24.09 -38.00 -32.98
N CYS A 6 -23.46 -38.08 -34.15
CA CYS A 6 -22.14 -37.48 -34.38
C CYS A 6 -22.16 -35.94 -34.32
N ALA A 7 -23.25 -35.31 -34.78
CA ALA A 7 -23.38 -33.85 -34.73
C ALA A 7 -23.51 -33.32 -33.28
N GLY A 8 -24.20 -34.05 -32.40
CA GLY A 8 -24.34 -33.69 -30.99
C GLY A 8 -23.04 -33.74 -30.21
N ILE A 9 -22.20 -34.75 -30.46
CA ILE A 9 -20.90 -34.92 -29.79
C ILE A 9 -19.93 -33.80 -30.21
N GLN A 10 -19.91 -33.45 -31.50
CA GLN A 10 -19.03 -32.41 -32.03
C GLN A 10 -19.41 -31.02 -31.50
N SER A 11 -20.70 -30.75 -31.30
CA SER A 11 -21.19 -29.52 -30.66
C SER A 11 -20.77 -29.42 -29.19
N CYS A 12 -20.82 -30.53 -28.45
CA CYS A 12 -20.48 -30.56 -27.02
C CYS A 12 -18.98 -30.33 -26.76
N ILE A 13 -18.12 -30.88 -27.62
CA ILE A 13 -16.65 -30.69 -27.53
C ILE A 13 -16.29 -29.22 -27.79
N VAL A 14 -16.86 -28.59 -28.82
CA VAL A 14 -16.59 -27.19 -29.16
C VAL A 14 -17.04 -26.24 -28.03
N VAL A 15 -18.19 -26.50 -27.40
CA VAL A 15 -18.66 -25.68 -26.26
C VAL A 15 -17.72 -25.82 -25.05
N THR A 16 -17.14 -27.01 -24.84
CA THR A 16 -16.24 -27.28 -23.72
C THR A 16 -14.88 -26.61 -23.92
N GLU A 17 -14.30 -26.67 -25.12
CA GLU A 17 -13.05 -25.96 -25.45
C GLU A 17 -13.22 -24.44 -25.41
N ARG A 18 -14.40 -23.92 -25.82
CA ARG A 18 -14.71 -22.49 -25.71
C ARG A 18 -14.81 -22.03 -24.26
N ARG A 19 -15.35 -22.86 -23.36
CA ARG A 19 -15.36 -22.58 -21.91
C ARG A 19 -13.96 -22.64 -21.30
N LEU A 20 -13.12 -23.59 -21.71
CA LEU A 20 -11.74 -23.71 -21.20
C LEU A 20 -10.87 -22.52 -21.63
N THR A 21 -11.02 -22.05 -22.86
CA THR A 21 -10.30 -20.87 -23.37
C THR A 21 -10.80 -19.56 -22.77
N LEU A 22 -12.11 -19.42 -22.53
CA LEU A 22 -12.68 -18.30 -21.77
C LEU A 22 -12.18 -18.27 -20.32
N ASN A 23 -12.14 -19.42 -19.64
CA ASN A 23 -11.65 -19.49 -18.26
C ASN A 23 -10.15 -19.23 -18.16
N ALA A 24 -9.34 -19.65 -19.15
CA ALA A 24 -7.90 -19.37 -19.18
C ALA A 24 -7.60 -17.88 -19.46
N THR A 25 -8.42 -17.24 -20.30
CA THR A 25 -8.31 -15.78 -20.54
C THR A 25 -8.82 -14.96 -19.36
N GLU A 26 -9.89 -15.38 -18.68
CA GLU A 26 -10.36 -14.77 -17.42
C GLU A 26 -9.35 -14.95 -16.27
N ALA A 27 -8.72 -16.13 -16.15
CA ALA A 27 -7.66 -16.37 -15.17
C ALA A 27 -6.42 -15.48 -15.39
N THR A 28 -6.17 -15.06 -16.63
CA THR A 28 -5.09 -14.13 -16.99
C THR A 28 -5.50 -12.66 -16.80
N GLN A 29 -6.81 -12.38 -16.70
CA GLN A 29 -7.39 -11.03 -16.63
C GLN A 29 -7.79 -10.59 -15.20
N ALA A 30 -7.38 -11.33 -14.17
CA ALA A 30 -7.31 -10.79 -12.80
C ALA A 30 -6.13 -9.81 -12.65
N ARG A 31 -5.97 -8.89 -13.60
CA ARG A 31 -4.94 -7.85 -13.59
C ARG A 31 -5.40 -6.78 -12.62
N THR A 32 -4.81 -6.74 -11.42
CA THR A 32 -4.93 -5.60 -10.51
C THR A 32 -4.50 -4.34 -11.26
N ARG A 33 -5.46 -3.56 -11.73
CA ARG A 33 -5.19 -2.25 -12.34
C ARG A 33 -4.82 -1.30 -11.22
N ILE A 34 -3.51 -1.08 -11.07
CA ILE A 34 -3.00 -0.06 -10.14
C ILE A 34 -3.24 1.31 -10.75
N GLY A 35 -4.06 2.12 -10.10
CA GLY A 35 -4.36 3.48 -10.53
C GLY A 35 -3.23 4.47 -10.21
N PRO A 36 -3.19 5.65 -10.85
CA PRO A 36 -2.14 6.64 -10.61
C PRO A 36 -2.06 7.10 -9.14
N VAL A 37 -3.19 7.21 -8.44
CA VAL A 37 -3.23 7.54 -7.00
C VAL A 37 -2.54 6.45 -6.17
N GLN A 38 -2.77 5.18 -6.49
CA GLN A 38 -2.17 4.05 -5.77
C GLN A 38 -0.66 4.01 -5.99
N ILE A 39 -0.19 4.29 -7.20
CA ILE A 39 1.24 4.47 -7.49
C ILE A 39 1.79 5.60 -6.62
N GLY A 40 1.10 6.74 -6.55
CA GLY A 40 1.50 7.87 -5.70
C GLY A 40 1.61 7.49 -4.22
N VAL A 41 0.62 6.77 -3.67
CA VAL A 41 0.65 6.28 -2.28
C VAL A 41 1.86 5.34 -2.06
N ILE A 42 2.08 4.38 -2.95
CA ILE A 42 3.21 3.45 -2.84
C ILE A 42 4.53 4.21 -2.85
N LEU A 43 4.72 5.14 -3.79
CA LEU A 43 5.96 5.90 -3.91
C LEU A 43 6.20 6.79 -2.69
N LEU A 44 5.17 7.51 -2.20
CA LEU A 44 5.30 8.36 -1.02
C LEU A 44 5.56 7.54 0.25
N ALA A 45 4.91 6.38 0.42
CA ALA A 45 5.16 5.52 1.57
C ALA A 45 6.58 4.94 1.55
N LEU A 46 7.06 4.49 0.38
CA LEU A 46 8.44 4.01 0.22
C LEU A 46 9.46 5.13 0.46
N LEU A 47 9.17 6.35 0.00
CA LEU A 47 10.03 7.49 0.21
C LEU A 47 10.10 7.88 1.68
N ALA A 48 8.95 8.02 2.36
CA ALA A 48 8.88 8.31 3.78
C ALA A 48 9.61 7.23 4.60
N GLY A 49 9.28 5.95 4.39
CA GLY A 49 9.95 4.84 5.06
C GLY A 49 11.46 4.83 4.78
N GLY A 50 11.87 5.09 3.54
CA GLY A 50 13.28 5.15 3.14
C GLY A 50 14.05 6.27 3.86
N ILE A 51 13.44 7.45 4.05
CA ILE A 51 14.06 8.55 4.82
C ILE A 51 14.18 8.15 6.30
N HIS A 52 13.15 7.54 6.89
CA HIS A 52 13.22 7.06 8.27
C HIS A 52 14.32 6.02 8.47
N LEU A 53 14.46 5.08 7.53
CA LEU A 53 15.56 4.11 7.53
C LEU A 53 16.92 4.78 7.39
N TYR A 54 17.04 5.76 6.50
CA TYR A 54 18.27 6.53 6.28
C TYR A 54 18.70 7.25 7.56
N ILE A 55 17.79 7.97 8.21
CA ILE A 55 18.08 8.70 9.46
C ILE A 55 18.49 7.72 10.56
N TRP A 56 17.76 6.62 10.74
CA TRP A 56 18.11 5.58 11.71
C TRP A 56 19.54 5.04 11.47
N LEU A 57 19.87 4.74 10.21
CA LEU A 57 21.17 4.17 9.87
C LEU A 57 22.30 5.17 10.05
N ILE A 58 22.15 6.39 9.53
CA ILE A 58 23.22 7.39 9.53
C ILE A 58 23.36 8.10 10.87
N GLU A 59 22.25 8.57 11.46
CA GLU A 59 22.30 9.33 12.72
C GLU A 59 22.25 8.42 13.95
N GLY A 60 21.61 7.26 13.83
CA GLY A 60 21.51 6.28 14.93
C GLY A 60 22.69 5.32 15.03
N ILE A 61 23.07 4.67 13.92
CA ILE A 61 24.06 3.58 13.95
C ILE A 61 25.45 4.05 13.50
N LEU A 62 25.54 4.87 12.46
CA LEU A 62 26.80 5.23 11.79
C LEU A 62 27.27 6.66 12.08
N SER A 63 26.69 7.35 13.07
CA SER A 63 26.90 8.79 13.25
C SER A 63 28.31 9.17 13.66
N GLY A 64 29.04 8.26 14.32
CA GLY A 64 30.39 8.52 14.82
C GLY A 64 30.46 9.63 15.89
N LEU A 65 29.31 10.16 16.32
CA LEU A 65 29.19 11.21 17.33
C LEU A 65 29.41 10.65 18.74
N PRO A 66 29.80 11.47 19.72
CA PRO A 66 29.81 11.07 21.12
C PRO A 66 28.43 10.59 21.57
N GLN A 67 28.38 9.59 22.47
CA GLN A 67 27.13 8.94 22.90
C GLN A 67 26.04 9.91 23.37
N GLU A 68 26.44 11.05 23.94
CA GLU A 68 25.53 12.09 24.45
C GLU A 68 24.78 12.84 23.33
N GLN A 69 25.31 12.81 22.10
CA GLN A 69 24.75 13.44 20.91
C GLN A 69 24.13 12.42 19.94
N GLN A 70 24.25 11.13 20.23
CA GLN A 70 23.65 10.08 19.41
C GLN A 70 22.15 10.01 19.63
N MET A 71 21.44 9.54 18.60
CA MET A 71 20.03 9.23 18.70
C MET A 71 19.78 8.21 19.81
N GLY A 72 19.04 8.62 20.85
CA GLY A 72 18.69 7.74 21.96
C GLY A 72 17.87 6.52 21.51
N PRO A 73 17.87 5.42 22.30
CA PRO A 73 17.30 4.13 21.91
C PRO A 73 15.81 4.22 21.56
N THR A 74 15.03 5.03 22.27
CA THR A 74 13.61 5.25 21.97
C THR A 74 13.39 5.77 20.55
N TYR A 75 14.18 6.75 20.13
CA TYR A 75 14.08 7.31 18.78
C TYR A 75 14.55 6.30 17.73
N GLN A 76 15.58 5.50 18.02
CA GLN A 76 16.00 4.43 17.10
C GLN A 76 14.85 3.45 16.82
N PHE A 77 14.11 3.04 17.85
CA PHE A 77 12.93 2.19 17.68
C PHE A 77 11.82 2.88 16.88
N LEU A 78 11.61 4.18 17.10
CA LEU A 78 10.61 4.94 16.34
C LEU A 78 10.98 5.03 14.85
N PHE A 79 12.23 5.33 14.50
CA PHE A 79 12.63 5.46 13.10
C PHE A 79 12.62 4.11 12.36
N VAL A 80 13.22 3.05 12.95
CA VAL A 80 13.19 1.72 12.34
C VAL A 80 11.76 1.17 12.27
N GLY A 81 10.95 1.43 13.31
CA GLY A 81 9.54 1.08 13.37
C GLY A 81 8.73 1.79 12.29
N ASN A 82 8.97 3.08 12.04
CA ASN A 82 8.35 3.83 10.94
C ASN A 82 8.68 3.22 9.59
N PHE A 83 9.94 2.88 9.32
CA PHE A 83 10.34 2.21 8.08
C PHE A 83 9.53 0.94 7.84
N PHE A 84 9.51 0.03 8.82
CA PHE A 84 8.74 -1.21 8.71
C PHE A 84 7.23 -0.95 8.64
N GLY A 85 6.71 0.02 9.39
CA GLY A 85 5.31 0.41 9.37
C GLY A 85 4.86 0.85 7.98
N TYR A 86 5.56 1.81 7.38
CA TYR A 86 5.26 2.29 6.03
C TYR A 86 5.36 1.16 4.99
N LEU A 87 6.44 0.39 5.01
CA LEU A 87 6.66 -0.68 4.05
C LEU A 87 5.58 -1.78 4.15
N THR A 88 5.31 -2.26 5.37
CA THR A 88 4.37 -3.36 5.59
C THR A 88 2.93 -2.95 5.37
N LEU A 89 2.52 -1.75 5.80
CA LEU A 89 1.16 -1.26 5.58
C LEU A 89 0.91 -0.92 4.10
N ALA A 90 1.87 -0.32 3.40
CA ALA A 90 1.75 -0.09 1.95
C ALA A 90 1.67 -1.41 1.17
N ALA A 91 2.48 -2.39 1.53
CA ALA A 91 2.39 -3.73 0.96
C ALA A 91 1.01 -4.35 1.26
N ALA A 92 0.57 -4.35 2.53
CA ALA A 92 -0.72 -4.89 2.94
C ALA A 92 -1.91 -4.25 2.22
N LEU A 93 -1.82 -2.95 1.88
CA LEU A 93 -2.88 -2.22 1.20
C LEU A 93 -3.04 -2.67 -0.27
N TYR A 94 -1.93 -2.91 -0.97
CA TYR A 94 -1.94 -3.13 -2.42
C TYR A 94 -1.59 -4.54 -2.88
N LEU A 95 -1.12 -5.43 -1.99
CA LEU A 95 -0.87 -6.83 -2.35
C LEU A 95 -2.18 -7.54 -2.70
N PRO A 96 -2.22 -8.37 -3.76
CA PRO A 96 -3.42 -9.09 -4.19
C PRO A 96 -3.67 -10.35 -3.33
N LEU A 97 -3.64 -10.21 -2.00
CA LEU A 97 -3.94 -11.28 -1.07
C LEU A 97 -5.40 -11.21 -0.65
N SER A 98 -6.17 -12.27 -0.96
CA SER A 98 -7.61 -12.36 -0.68
C SER A 98 -7.96 -12.10 0.79
N LEU A 99 -7.17 -12.62 1.73
CA LEU A 99 -7.35 -12.42 3.17
C LEU A 99 -7.23 -10.96 3.62
N LEU A 100 -6.39 -10.17 2.95
CA LEU A 100 -6.13 -8.76 3.30
C LEU A 100 -7.18 -7.81 2.74
N THR A 101 -7.94 -8.21 1.71
CA THR A 101 -8.97 -7.37 1.10
C THR A 101 -9.97 -6.82 2.11
N ARG A 102 -10.37 -7.66 3.09
CA ARG A 102 -11.29 -7.28 4.17
C ARG A 102 -10.71 -6.23 5.13
N PHE A 103 -9.39 -6.19 5.27
CA PHE A 103 -8.70 -5.30 6.22
C PHE A 103 -8.15 -4.03 5.56
N ARG A 104 -8.26 -3.86 4.25
CA ARG A 104 -7.75 -2.67 3.53
C ARG A 104 -8.22 -1.33 4.12
N PRO A 105 -9.48 -1.15 4.56
CA PRO A 105 -9.89 0.08 5.21
C PRO A 105 -9.12 0.33 6.52
N VAL A 106 -8.90 -0.71 7.32
CA VAL A 106 -8.14 -0.64 8.57
C VAL A 106 -6.68 -0.32 8.28
N VAL A 107 -6.06 -1.02 7.33
CA VAL A 107 -4.66 -0.77 6.90
C VAL A 107 -4.48 0.68 6.44
N ARG A 108 -5.44 1.22 5.69
CA ARG A 108 -5.43 2.62 5.25
C ARG A 108 -5.46 3.59 6.43
N VAL A 109 -6.37 3.37 7.39
CA VAL A 109 -6.46 4.19 8.60
C VAL A 109 -5.17 4.09 9.43
N LEU A 110 -4.60 2.90 9.55
CA LEU A 110 -3.32 2.70 10.25
C LEU A 110 -2.17 3.46 9.56
N LEU A 111 -2.12 3.48 8.24
CA LEU A 111 -1.10 4.22 7.50
C LEU A 111 -1.25 5.74 7.70
N ILE A 112 -2.48 6.25 7.71
CA ILE A 112 -2.78 7.65 8.05
C ILE A 112 -2.35 7.96 9.49
N ALA A 113 -2.74 7.12 10.45
CA ALA A 113 -2.41 7.30 11.86
C ALA A 113 -0.90 7.28 12.10
N MET A 114 -0.17 6.41 11.40
CA MET A 114 1.29 6.35 11.46
C MET A 114 1.91 7.64 10.95
N SER A 115 1.45 8.17 9.81
CA SER A 115 1.93 9.47 9.30
C SER A 115 1.62 10.63 10.24
N ILE A 116 0.44 10.66 10.86
CA ILE A 116 0.11 11.68 11.87
C ILE A 116 1.06 11.56 13.07
N ALA A 117 1.32 10.34 13.54
CA ALA A 117 2.21 10.12 14.68
C ALA A 117 3.66 10.52 14.37
N ALA A 118 4.14 10.24 13.15
CA ALA A 118 5.46 10.69 12.69
C ALA A 118 5.55 12.22 12.65
N ILE A 119 4.52 12.88 12.12
CA ILE A 119 4.44 14.34 12.09
C ILE A 119 4.44 14.94 13.50
N ALA A 120 3.58 14.43 14.38
CA ALA A 120 3.51 14.89 15.77
C ALA A 120 4.85 14.69 16.50
N SER A 121 5.54 13.57 16.25
CA SER A 121 6.84 13.27 16.85
C SER A 121 7.91 14.26 16.40
N TYR A 122 7.92 14.66 15.13
CA TYR A 122 8.85 15.66 14.61
C TYR A 122 8.73 17.00 15.34
N PHE A 123 7.50 17.51 15.49
CA PHE A 123 7.26 18.76 16.22
C PHE A 123 7.52 18.64 17.73
N HIS A 124 7.33 17.44 18.30
CA HIS A 124 7.62 17.19 19.71
C HIS A 124 9.12 17.25 20.00
N VAL A 125 9.95 16.70 19.11
CA VAL A 125 11.42 16.69 19.26
C VAL A 125 12.01 18.09 19.07
N GLY A 126 11.42 18.91 18.20
CA GLY A 126 11.80 20.32 18.04
C GLY A 126 13.13 20.56 17.29
N PHE A 127 13.68 19.53 16.65
CA PHE A 127 14.84 19.65 15.77
C PHE A 127 14.39 19.83 14.32
N TYR A 128 14.45 21.07 13.84
CA TYR A 128 13.96 21.45 12.52
C TYR A 128 15.11 21.61 11.52
N ASP A 129 15.23 20.65 10.61
CA ASP A 129 16.19 20.65 9.52
C ASP A 129 15.50 20.50 8.16
N THR A 130 16.26 20.64 7.08
CA THR A 130 15.71 20.57 5.71
C THR A 130 15.14 19.19 5.39
N LEU A 131 15.80 18.10 5.82
CA LEU A 131 15.37 16.74 5.51
C LEU A 131 14.12 16.38 6.31
N GLY A 132 14.06 16.73 7.59
CA GLY A 132 12.88 16.57 8.43
C GLY A 132 11.67 17.31 7.85
N ASN A 133 11.81 18.59 7.50
CA ASN A 133 10.73 19.38 6.91
C ASN A 133 10.23 18.79 5.57
N ALA A 134 11.14 18.34 4.71
CA ALA A 134 10.76 17.66 3.46
C ALA A 134 9.96 16.37 3.74
N THR A 135 10.36 15.61 4.76
CA THR A 135 9.66 14.39 5.19
C THR A 135 8.24 14.71 5.65
N GLN A 136 8.04 15.81 6.38
CA GLN A 136 6.70 16.24 6.82
C GLN A 136 5.76 16.52 5.64
N ILE A 137 6.28 17.13 4.57
CA ILE A 137 5.51 17.40 3.35
C ILE A 137 5.12 16.07 2.67
N ILE A 138 6.05 15.11 2.59
CA ILE A 138 5.80 13.78 2.01
C ILE A 138 4.73 13.04 2.81
N GLU A 139 4.81 13.06 4.14
CA GLU A 139 3.83 12.41 5.03
C GLU A 139 2.45 13.07 4.94
N ALA A 140 2.39 14.40 4.84
CA ALA A 140 1.15 15.13 4.61
C ALA A 140 0.50 14.79 3.25
N LEU A 141 1.32 14.72 2.18
CA LEU A 141 0.85 14.32 0.85
C LEU A 141 0.36 12.86 0.84
N LEU A 142 1.03 11.98 1.59
CA LEU A 142 0.61 10.59 1.73
C LEU A 142 -0.77 10.49 2.39
N ILE A 143 -1.01 11.23 3.46
CA ILE A 143 -2.34 11.32 4.12
C ILE A 143 -3.39 11.82 3.12
N ALA A 144 -3.10 12.86 2.34
CA ALA A 144 -4.02 13.41 1.35
C ALA A 144 -4.38 12.37 0.28
N LEU A 145 -3.38 11.68 -0.30
CA LEU A 145 -3.61 10.65 -1.31
C LEU A 145 -4.38 9.45 -0.76
N LEU A 146 -4.10 9.01 0.48
CA LEU A 146 -4.85 7.93 1.12
C LEU A 146 -6.33 8.29 1.32
N THR A 147 -6.60 9.56 1.65
CA THR A 147 -7.96 10.07 1.81
C THR A 147 -8.70 10.11 0.46
N VAL A 148 -8.03 10.56 -0.60
CA VAL A 148 -8.59 10.54 -1.97
C VAL A 148 -8.84 9.10 -2.46
N ASP A 149 -7.89 8.19 -2.26
CA ASP A 149 -8.03 6.77 -2.59
C ASP A 149 -9.24 6.13 -1.88
N ALA A 150 -9.50 6.53 -0.63
CA ALA A 150 -10.70 6.10 0.11
C ALA A 150 -12.01 6.62 -0.51
N GLY A 151 -12.05 7.91 -0.85
CA GLY A 151 -13.21 8.52 -1.50
C GLY A 151 -13.56 7.86 -2.84
N MET A 152 -12.54 7.54 -3.66
CA MET A 152 -12.72 6.84 -4.93
C MET A 152 -13.17 5.38 -4.76
N SER A 153 -12.93 4.77 -3.60
CA SER A 153 -13.32 3.38 -3.32
C SER A 153 -14.78 3.23 -2.85
N SER A 154 -15.43 4.32 -2.44
CA SER A 154 -16.77 4.33 -1.80
C SER A 154 -17.99 4.76 -2.66
N PRO A 155 -17.95 5.14 -3.97
CA PRO A 155 -19.12 5.73 -4.65
C PRO A 155 -20.33 4.81 -4.94
N SER A 156 -20.24 3.51 -4.69
CA SER A 156 -21.23 2.53 -5.20
C SER A 156 -22.33 2.11 -4.22
N GLU A 157 -22.17 2.36 -2.91
CA GLU A 157 -23.17 1.95 -1.91
C GLU A 157 -24.29 2.98 -1.70
N GLU A 158 -24.04 4.26 -1.96
CA GLU A 158 -25.00 5.33 -1.65
C GLU A 158 -26.10 5.51 -2.72
N LEU A 159 -25.87 5.03 -3.96
CA LEU A 159 -26.84 5.10 -5.07
C LEU A 159 -27.73 3.85 -5.22
N SER A 160 -27.54 2.82 -4.39
CA SER A 160 -28.28 1.55 -4.47
C SER A 160 -29.25 1.28 -3.31
N GLY A 161 -29.42 2.20 -2.35
CA GLY A 161 -30.13 1.82 -1.13
C GLY A 161 -30.63 2.95 -0.23
N ARG A 162 -31.46 3.84 -0.78
CA ARG A 162 -32.64 4.38 -0.09
C ARG A 162 -33.80 4.50 -1.06
#